data_AF-A6J9K1-F1
#
_entry.id   AF-A6J9K1-F1
#
_cell.length_a   1.000
_cell.length_b   1.000
_cell.length_c   1.000
_cell.angle_alpha   90.00
_cell.angle_beta   90.00
_cell.angle_gamma   90.00
#
_symmetry.space_group_name_H-M   'P 1'
#
loop_
_entity.id
_entity.type
_entity.pdbx_description
1 polymer ?
#
loop_
_entity_poly.entity_id
_entity_poly.type
_entity_poly.pdbx_seq_one_letter_code
_entity_poly.pdbx_strand_id
1 'polypeptide(L)'
;MGAWTSRTRIPMPEPDPQEALDLSRLPPELLLLVLSHVPPRTLLVHCRRVCRAWRALVDGQALWLLLLARDHSAAGRALLTLARRCLPPAREGTPCPLGQFCALRPLGRNLLCNPCGQAGVERSRLWT
;
A
#
# COMPACT_ATOMS: atom_id res chain seq x y z
N MET A 1 -36.45 -25.23 55.16
CA MET A 1 -35.09 -24.67 55.27
C MET A 1 -34.39 -24.89 53.94
N GLY A 2 -33.94 -23.81 53.31
CA GLY A 2 -33.26 -23.86 52.00
C GLY A 2 -33.28 -22.49 51.36
N ALA A 3 -32.41 -21.60 51.83
CA ALA A 3 -32.26 -20.24 51.30
C ALA A 3 -31.50 -20.30 49.96
N TRP A 4 -32.13 -19.82 48.89
CA TRP A 4 -31.49 -19.66 47.59
C TRP A 4 -30.67 -18.37 47.64
N THR A 5 -29.36 -18.47 47.82
CA THR A 5 -28.48 -17.32 47.66
C THR A 5 -28.30 -17.05 46.18
N SER A 6 -29.00 -16.04 45.67
CA SER A 6 -28.76 -15.48 44.34
C SER A 6 -27.32 -14.98 44.27
N ARG A 7 -26.49 -15.67 43.50
CA ARG A 7 -25.11 -15.28 43.21
C ARG A 7 -25.18 -14.00 42.36
N THR A 8 -24.96 -12.85 43.00
CA THR A 8 -24.88 -11.54 42.34
C THR A 8 -23.82 -11.63 41.26
N ARG A 9 -24.24 -11.57 39.99
CA ARG A 9 -23.31 -11.47 38.86
C ARG A 9 -22.68 -10.08 38.95
N ILE A 10 -21.44 -10.02 39.38
CA ILE A 10 -20.61 -8.82 39.29
C ILE A 10 -20.50 -8.51 37.78
N PRO A 11 -20.95 -7.34 37.31
CA PRO A 11 -20.72 -6.94 35.92
C PRO A 11 -19.21 -6.91 35.69
N MET A 12 -18.75 -7.69 34.72
CA MET A 12 -17.37 -7.62 34.26
C MET A 12 -17.15 -6.18 33.78
N PRO A 13 -16.08 -5.48 34.20
CA PRO A 13 -15.78 -4.18 33.64
C PRO A 13 -15.55 -4.39 32.14
N GLU A 14 -16.47 -3.86 31.32
CA GLU A 14 -16.26 -3.73 29.89
C GLU A 14 -14.91 -3.02 29.71
N PRO A 15 -13.96 -3.59 28.96
CA PRO A 15 -12.70 -2.90 28.72
C PRO A 15 -13.04 -1.55 28.09
N ASP A 16 -12.54 -0.46 28.70
CA ASP A 16 -12.63 0.89 28.14
C ASP A 16 -12.36 0.77 26.64
N PRO A 17 -13.23 1.31 25.76
CA PRO A 17 -13.05 1.18 24.34
C PRO A 17 -11.68 1.77 24.02
N GLN A 18 -10.68 0.91 23.82
CA GLN A 18 -9.36 1.26 23.35
C GLN A 18 -9.60 2.25 22.24
N GLU A 19 -9.19 3.52 22.43
CA GLU A 19 -9.43 4.60 21.49
C GLU A 19 -8.94 4.14 20.12
N ALA A 20 -9.87 3.60 19.33
CA ALA A 20 -9.54 3.02 18.05
C ALA A 20 -9.17 4.21 17.18
N LEU A 21 -7.92 4.23 16.74
CA LEU A 21 -7.37 5.34 15.98
C LEU A 21 -8.15 5.46 14.67
N ASP A 22 -9.07 6.42 14.62
CA ASP A 22 -9.95 6.62 13.47
C ASP A 22 -9.19 7.35 12.36
N LEU A 23 -8.68 6.56 11.41
CA LEU A 23 -7.93 7.07 10.27
C LEU A 23 -8.75 7.98 9.35
N SER A 24 -10.09 7.98 9.46
CA SER A 24 -10.96 8.85 8.66
C SER A 24 -10.88 10.32 9.09
N ARG A 25 -10.41 10.59 10.32
CA ARG A 25 -10.25 11.93 10.89
C ARG A 25 -8.87 12.53 10.62
N LEU A 26 -7.94 11.75 10.07
CA LEU A 26 -6.61 12.24 9.75
C LEU A 26 -6.66 13.27 8.61
N PRO A 27 -5.86 14.35 8.70
CA PRO A 27 -5.54 15.17 7.54
C PRO A 27 -5.03 14.32 6.36
N PRO A 28 -5.38 14.65 5.11
CA PRO A 28 -4.97 13.90 3.93
C PRO A 28 -3.45 13.67 3.83
N GLU A 29 -2.65 14.63 4.29
CA GLU A 29 -1.18 14.60 4.27
C GLU A 29 -0.64 13.53 5.21
N LEU A 30 -1.24 13.37 6.39
CA LEU A 30 -0.86 12.33 7.34
C LEU A 30 -1.30 10.95 6.85
N LEU A 31 -2.50 10.86 6.27
CA LEU A 31 -2.95 9.63 5.65
C LEU A 31 -2.05 9.21 4.47
N LEU A 32 -1.58 10.16 3.65
CA LEU A 32 -0.57 9.90 2.61
C LEU A 32 0.72 9.31 3.19
N LEU A 33 1.22 9.87 4.29
CA LEU A 33 2.41 9.34 4.96
C LEU A 33 2.18 7.91 5.43
N VAL A 34 1.05 7.61 6.09
CA VAL A 34 0.69 6.25 6.50
C VAL A 34 0.65 5.30 5.30
N LEU A 35 -0.05 5.69 4.23
CA LEU A 35 -0.17 4.87 3.02
C LEU A 35 1.18 4.67 2.31
N SER A 36 2.13 5.60 2.43
CA SER A 36 3.47 5.46 1.83
C SER A 36 4.28 4.28 2.39
N HIS A 37 3.90 3.74 3.55
CA HIS A 37 4.50 2.55 4.15
C HIS A 37 3.88 1.23 3.65
N VAL A 38 2.78 1.29 2.90
CA VAL A 38 2.08 0.11 2.40
C VAL A 38 2.68 -0.33 1.06
N PRO A 39 2.87 -1.64 0.81
CA PRO A 39 3.38 -2.11 -0.47
C PRO A 39 2.55 -1.64 -1.68
N PRO A 40 3.18 -1.25 -2.81
CA PRO A 40 2.49 -0.75 -4.01
C PRO A 40 1.32 -1.60 -4.50
N ARG A 41 1.44 -2.93 -4.48
CA ARG A 41 0.37 -3.84 -4.92
C ARG A 41 -0.84 -3.77 -3.99
N THR A 42 -0.60 -3.72 -2.68
CA THR A 42 -1.67 -3.59 -1.68
C THR A 42 -2.40 -2.26 -1.81
N LEU A 43 -1.67 -1.17 -2.10
CA LEU A 43 -2.28 0.14 -2.37
C LEU A 43 -3.29 0.07 -3.52
N LEU A 44 -2.89 -0.51 -4.65
CA LEU A 44 -3.73 -0.58 -5.86
C LEU A 44 -4.92 -1.53 -5.73
N VAL A 45 -4.73 -2.69 -5.07
CA VAL A 45 -5.75 -3.75 -5.01
C VAL A 45 -6.71 -3.56 -3.85
N HIS A 46 -6.20 -3.13 -2.68
CA HIS A 46 -6.97 -3.11 -1.43
C HIS A 46 -7.23 -1.69 -0.94
N CYS A 47 -6.21 -0.86 -0.74
CA CYS A 47 -6.38 0.47 -0.14
C CYS A 47 -7.27 1.39 -0.99
N ARG A 48 -7.14 1.30 -2.32
CA ARG A 48 -7.96 2.03 -3.28
C ARG A 48 -9.47 1.75 -3.17
N ARG A 49 -9.87 0.62 -2.57
CA ARG A 49 -11.28 0.19 -2.41
C ARG A 49 -11.86 0.53 -1.04
N VAL A 50 -11.05 1.03 -0.09
CA VAL A 50 -11.49 1.31 1.29
C VAL A 50 -12.55 2.42 1.32
N CYS A 51 -12.24 3.58 0.75
CA CYS A 51 -13.18 4.68 0.62
C CYS A 51 -12.78 5.64 -0.51
N ARG A 52 -13.64 6.63 -0.81
CA ARG A 52 -13.38 7.61 -1.87
C ARG A 52 -12.14 8.47 -1.60
N ALA A 53 -11.89 8.83 -0.34
CA ALA A 53 -10.72 9.61 0.05
C ALA A 53 -9.42 8.82 -0.19
N TRP A 54 -9.38 7.55 0.24
CA TRP A 54 -8.23 6.67 -0.01
C TRP A 54 -7.99 6.45 -1.51
N ARG A 55 -9.07 6.26 -2.29
CA ARG A 55 -8.97 6.18 -3.75
C ARG A 55 -8.31 7.43 -4.34
N ALA A 56 -8.75 8.62 -3.94
CA ALA A 56 -8.19 9.87 -4.45
C ALA A 56 -6.69 10.00 -4.14
N LEU A 57 -6.26 9.60 -2.94
CA LEU A 57 -4.85 9.61 -2.56
C LEU A 57 -4.02 8.57 -3.33
N VAL A 58 -4.55 7.36 -3.51
CA VAL A 58 -3.88 6.27 -4.25
C VAL A 58 -3.78 6.57 -5.74
N ASP A 59 -4.83 7.17 -6.32
CA ASP A 59 -4.84 7.59 -7.72
C ASP A 59 -3.97 8.84 -7.94
N GLY A 60 -3.65 9.59 -6.88
CA GLY A 60 -2.81 10.79 -6.90
C GLY A 60 -1.31 10.52 -7.01
N GLN A 61 -0.59 11.47 -7.62
CA GLN A 61 0.87 11.41 -7.80
C GLN A 61 1.67 11.51 -6.50
N ALA A 62 1.17 12.27 -5.51
CA ALA A 62 1.88 12.56 -4.27
C ALA A 62 2.29 11.29 -3.51
N LEU A 63 1.40 10.29 -3.42
CA LEU A 63 1.67 9.03 -2.75
C LEU A 63 2.87 8.30 -3.37
N TRP A 64 2.89 8.20 -4.69
CA TRP A 64 3.93 7.46 -5.41
C TRP A 64 5.29 8.17 -5.35
N LEU A 65 5.30 9.50 -5.39
CA LEU A 65 6.52 10.29 -5.19
C LEU A 65 7.06 10.13 -3.76
N LEU A 66 6.20 10.09 -2.75
CA LEU A 66 6.60 9.82 -1.37
C LEU A 66 7.21 8.42 -1.24
N LEU A 67 6.56 7.40 -1.80
CA LEU A 67 7.07 6.02 -1.78
C LEU A 67 8.45 5.92 -2.45
N LEU A 68 8.65 6.56 -3.60
CA LEU A 68 9.95 6.62 -4.27
C LEU A 68 10.99 7.41 -3.47
N ALA A 69 10.61 8.49 -2.80
CA ALA A 69 11.52 9.27 -1.94
C ALA A 69 11.99 8.51 -0.71
N ARG A 70 11.18 7.58 -0.21
CA ARG A 70 11.54 6.66 0.88
C ARG A 70 12.43 5.51 0.42
N ASP A 71 12.38 5.13 -0.85
CA ASP A 71 13.25 4.09 -1.39
C ASP A 71 14.66 4.64 -1.65
N HIS A 72 15.55 4.43 -0.69
CA HIS A 72 16.95 4.85 -0.76
C HIS A 72 17.83 3.94 -1.63
N SER A 73 17.29 2.95 -2.32
CA SER A 73 18.05 2.16 -3.29
C SER A 73 18.49 3.02 -4.48
N ALA A 74 19.52 2.57 -5.21
CA ALA A 74 19.93 3.24 -6.44
C ALA A 74 18.80 3.29 -7.48
N ALA A 75 18.00 2.22 -7.56
CA ALA A 75 16.82 2.16 -8.42
C ALA A 75 15.75 3.16 -7.99
N GLY A 76 15.43 3.23 -6.69
CA GLY A 76 14.47 4.18 -6.14
C GLY A 76 14.86 5.63 -6.41
N ARG A 77 16.13 6.01 -6.17
CA ARG A 77 16.65 7.35 -6.46
C ARG A 77 16.62 7.70 -7.96
N ALA A 78 16.98 6.77 -8.83
CA ALA A 78 16.91 6.97 -10.28
C ALA A 78 15.46 7.18 -10.73
N LEU A 79 14.53 6.38 -10.22
CA LEU A 79 13.10 6.50 -10.51
C LEU A 79 12.51 7.80 -10.01
N LEU A 80 12.83 8.24 -8.79
CA LEU A 80 12.38 9.53 -8.28
C LEU A 80 12.86 10.67 -9.18
N THR A 81 14.11 10.60 -9.64
CA THR A 81 14.69 11.61 -10.53
C THR A 81 13.96 11.65 -11.87
N LEU A 82 13.68 10.49 -12.47
CA LEU A 82 12.90 10.39 -13.71
C LEU A 82 11.45 10.84 -13.53
N ALA A 83 10.80 10.42 -12.45
CA ALA A 83 9.43 10.81 -12.12
C ALA A 83 9.30 12.33 -11.99
N ARG A 84 10.26 13.00 -11.34
CA ARG A 84 10.26 14.47 -11.21
C ARG A 84 10.47 15.21 -12.53
N ARG A 85 11.20 14.61 -13.48
CA ARG A 85 11.51 15.23 -14.79
C ARG A 85 10.44 14.97 -15.85
N CYS A 86 9.86 13.78 -15.83
CA CYS A 86 9.07 13.26 -16.95
C CYS A 86 7.59 13.09 -16.63
N LEU A 87 7.20 13.06 -15.35
CA LEU A 87 5.80 12.82 -15.02
C LEU A 87 4.97 14.08 -15.27
N PRO A 88 3.95 14.02 -16.14
CA PRO A 88 3.02 15.13 -16.30
C PRO A 88 2.26 15.38 -14.98
N PRO A 89 1.74 16.60 -14.78
CA PRO A 89 0.89 16.87 -13.63
C PRO A 89 -0.30 15.92 -13.60
N ALA A 90 -0.71 15.54 -12.39
CA ALA A 90 -1.88 14.68 -12.19
C ALA A 90 -3.11 15.28 -12.88
N ARG A 91 -3.82 14.46 -13.66
CA ARG A 91 -5.12 14.80 -14.23
C ARG A 91 -6.20 14.25 -13.33
N GLU A 92 -7.20 15.06 -13.01
CA GLU A 92 -8.34 14.63 -12.21
C GLU A 92 -9.01 13.38 -12.82
N GLY A 93 -9.37 12.43 -11.95
CA GLY A 93 -10.04 11.20 -12.34
C GLY A 93 -9.17 10.15 -13.04
N THR A 94 -7.90 10.44 -13.34
CA THR A 94 -6.98 9.47 -13.97
C THR A 94 -5.98 8.93 -12.94
N PRO A 95 -5.87 7.60 -12.75
CA PRO A 95 -4.91 7.04 -11.82
C PRO A 95 -3.47 7.32 -12.28
N CYS A 96 -2.62 7.70 -11.35
CA CYS A 96 -1.21 7.97 -11.62
C CYS A 96 -0.51 6.72 -12.21
N PRO A 97 0.14 6.83 -13.38
CA PRO A 97 0.79 5.68 -14.01
C PRO A 97 1.99 5.16 -13.19
N LEU A 98 2.57 5.98 -12.31
CA LEU A 98 3.61 5.54 -11.38
C LEU A 98 3.12 4.42 -10.45
N GLY A 99 1.82 4.33 -10.17
CA GLY A 99 1.30 3.26 -9.32
C GLY A 99 1.53 1.89 -9.92
N GLN A 100 1.15 1.70 -11.19
CA GLN A 100 1.40 0.45 -11.90
C GLN A 100 2.90 0.18 -12.03
N PHE A 101 3.68 1.21 -12.36
CA PHE A 101 5.13 1.11 -12.48
C PHE A 101 5.78 0.60 -11.17
N CYS A 102 5.43 1.20 -10.03
CA CYS A 102 5.94 0.80 -8.71
C CYS A 102 5.49 -0.62 -8.33
N ALA A 103 4.27 -1.02 -8.68
CA ALA A 103 3.75 -2.37 -8.43
C ALA A 103 4.46 -3.46 -9.25
N LEU A 104 4.86 -3.13 -10.49
CA LEU A 104 5.58 -4.05 -11.35
C LEU A 104 7.06 -4.21 -10.96
N ARG A 105 7.66 -3.23 -10.27
CA ARG A 105 9.09 -3.19 -9.93
C ARG A 105 9.97 -3.55 -11.14
N PRO A 106 9.86 -2.82 -12.27
CA PRO A 106 10.52 -3.20 -13.51
C PRO A 106 12.05 -3.03 -13.46
N LEU A 107 12.58 -2.22 -12.54
CA LEU A 107 14.01 -1.98 -12.39
C LEU A 107 14.61 -2.81 -11.26
N GLY A 108 15.92 -3.08 -11.35
CA GLY A 108 16.70 -3.73 -10.29
C GLY A 108 16.50 -5.24 -10.20
N ARG A 109 15.97 -5.89 -11.24
CA ARG A 109 15.88 -7.35 -11.34
C ARG A 109 16.10 -7.80 -12.78
N ASN A 110 16.52 -9.06 -12.95
CA ASN A 110 16.59 -9.66 -14.28
C ASN A 110 15.16 -9.92 -14.80
N LEU A 111 14.87 -9.42 -16.00
CA LEU A 111 13.60 -9.66 -16.69
C LEU A 111 13.66 -10.89 -17.59
N LEU A 112 14.87 -11.38 -17.91
CA LEU A 112 15.06 -12.65 -18.58
C LEU A 112 14.76 -13.77 -17.59
N CYS A 113 13.80 -14.62 -17.94
CA CYS A 113 13.54 -15.84 -17.21
C CYS A 113 14.64 -16.85 -17.51
N ASN A 114 15.14 -17.52 -16.46
CA ASN A 114 16.11 -18.61 -16.57
C ASN A 114 17.36 -18.25 -17.42
N PRO A 115 18.04 -17.12 -17.13
CA PRO A 115 19.15 -16.64 -17.97
C PRO A 115 20.32 -17.63 -18.08
N CYS A 116 20.46 -18.53 -17.11
CA CYS A 116 21.56 -19.49 -17.03
C CYS A 116 21.10 -20.95 -17.17
N GLY A 117 19.85 -21.22 -17.58
CA GLY A 117 19.36 -22.59 -17.79
C GLY A 117 19.21 -23.47 -16.54
N GLN A 118 19.44 -22.94 -15.34
CA GLN A 118 19.42 -23.69 -14.07
C GLN A 118 18.07 -24.35 -13.77
N ALA A 119 16.97 -23.81 -14.31
CA ALA A 119 15.63 -24.35 -14.14
C ALA A 119 15.20 -25.34 -15.24
N GLY A 120 16.09 -25.74 -16.16
CA GLY A 120 15.75 -26.54 -17.34
C GLY A 120 14.93 -25.78 -18.40
N VAL A 121 14.64 -26.42 -19.54
CA VAL A 121 13.97 -25.77 -20.70
C VAL A 121 12.49 -25.47 -20.45
N GLU A 122 11.85 -26.13 -19.48
CA GLU A 122 10.40 -26.02 -19.23
C GLU A 122 9.95 -24.63 -18.77
N ARG A 123 10.78 -23.92 -17.99
CA ARG A 123 10.46 -22.56 -17.53
C ARG A 123 10.64 -21.47 -18.60
N SER A 124 11.29 -21.79 -19.72
CA SER A 124 11.50 -20.84 -20.82
C SER A 124 10.24 -20.60 -21.66
N ARG A 125 9.17 -21.39 -21.46
CA ARG A 125 7.94 -21.36 -22.29
C ARG A 125 6.73 -20.70 -21.63
N LEU A 126 6.81 -20.22 -20.40
CA LEU A 126 5.65 -19.65 -19.67
C LEU A 126 5.27 -18.21 -20.08
N TRP A 127 5.65 -17.78 -21.29
CA TRP A 127 5.29 -16.49 -21.90
C TRP A 127 4.57 -16.68 -23.26
N THR A 128 3.74 -17.72 -23.38
CA THR A 128 2.70 -17.81 -24.41
C THR A 128 1.34 -17.79 -23.74
#